data_AF-L7QL47-F1
#
_entry.id   AF-L7QL47-F1
#
_cell.length_a   1.000
_cell.length_b   1.000
_cell.length_c   1.000
_cell.angle_alpha   90.00
_cell.angle_beta   90.00
_cell.angle_gamma   90.00
#
_symmetry.space_group_name_H-M   'P 1'
#
loop_
_entity.id
_entity.type
_entity.pdbx_description
1 polymer ?
#
loop_
_entity_poly.entity_id
_entity_poly.type
_entity_poly.pdbx_seq_one_letter_code
_entity_poly.pdbx_strand_id
1 'polypeptide(L)'
;LSLHGAGAALRPFTTSSSMRQRKCTISCRSMEAGVGIFGTKAGMTSIYKDGNMLPVTVVALEPGNIVTQLKSEGREGYNSVQVG
;
A
#
# COMPACT_ATOMS: atom_id res chain seq x y z
N LEU A 1 -14.26 -47.70 42.30
CA LEU A 1 -14.47 -47.10 40.96
C LEU A 1 -13.68 -45.79 40.94
N SER A 2 -12.40 -45.83 40.59
CA SER A 2 -11.86 -45.37 39.29
C SER A 2 -12.28 -43.92 39.01
N LEU A 3 -11.39 -42.92 39.09
CA LEU A 3 -10.54 -42.42 37.99
C LEU A 3 -9.57 -41.37 38.61
N HIS A 4 -8.24 -41.48 38.53
CA HIS A 4 -7.37 -41.02 37.44
C HIS A 4 -7.90 -39.73 36.77
N GLY A 5 -7.35 -38.53 36.98
CA GLY A 5 -5.97 -38.14 36.74
C GLY A 5 -5.97 -36.93 35.78
N ALA A 6 -4.78 -36.35 35.59
CA ALA A 6 -4.41 -35.31 34.62
C ALA A 6 -4.65 -33.85 35.01
N GLY A 7 -3.65 -33.30 35.73
CA GLY A 7 -3.34 -31.88 35.69
C GLY A 7 -3.07 -31.43 34.24
N ALA A 8 -3.77 -30.36 33.84
CA ALA A 8 -3.52 -29.68 32.57
C ALA A 8 -2.16 -28.98 32.64
N ALA A 9 -1.12 -29.65 32.15
CA ALA A 9 0.17 -29.03 31.88
C ALA A 9 -0.03 -27.87 30.88
N LEU A 10 0.30 -26.65 31.33
CA LEU A 10 0.41 -25.48 30.47
C LEU A 10 1.45 -25.79 29.39
N ARG A 11 0.99 -25.94 28.15
CA ARG A 11 1.89 -26.11 27.00
C ARG A 11 2.60 -24.78 26.76
N PRO A 12 3.94 -24.73 26.68
CA PRO A 12 4.61 -23.52 26.26
C PRO A 12 4.15 -23.19 24.82
N PHE A 13 3.66 -21.97 24.63
CA PHE A 13 3.39 -21.42 23.32
C PHE A 13 4.72 -21.35 22.57
N THR A 14 4.95 -22.32 21.68
CA THR A 14 6.16 -22.34 20.85
C THR A 14 6.02 -21.26 19.78
N THR A 15 6.88 -20.25 19.86
CA THR A 15 7.07 -19.27 18.80
C THR A 15 7.60 -19.99 17.56
N SER A 16 6.75 -20.21 16.56
CA SER A 16 7.20 -20.62 15.23
C SER A 16 7.75 -19.39 14.51
N SER A 17 9.03 -19.13 14.76
CA SER A 17 9.87 -18.22 13.99
C SER A 17 10.12 -18.82 12.60
N SER A 18 9.18 -18.61 11.68
CA SER A 18 9.53 -18.68 10.26
C SER A 18 8.60 -17.78 9.46
N MET A 19 8.87 -16.49 9.53
CA MET A 19 8.47 -15.57 8.48
C MET A 19 9.26 -15.96 7.24
N ARG A 20 8.77 -16.97 6.50
CA ARG A 20 9.21 -17.26 5.15
C ARG A 20 9.03 -15.96 4.39
N GLN A 21 10.16 -15.32 4.08
CA GLN A 21 10.24 -14.21 3.15
C GLN A 21 9.69 -14.72 1.82
N ARG A 22 8.37 -14.60 1.64
CA ARG A 22 7.77 -14.72 0.32
C ARG A 22 8.37 -13.54 -0.42
N LYS A 23 9.32 -13.82 -1.31
CA LYS A 23 9.80 -12.88 -2.31
C LYS A 23 8.57 -12.43 -3.09
N CYS A 24 7.94 -11.35 -2.63
CA CYS A 24 6.80 -10.76 -3.31
C CYS A 24 7.40 -10.11 -4.56
N THR A 25 7.30 -10.81 -5.69
CA THR A 25 7.69 -10.27 -6.98
C THR A 25 6.77 -9.10 -7.28
N ILE A 26 7.28 -7.87 -7.14
CA ILE A 26 6.56 -6.66 -7.53
C ILE A 26 6.50 -6.66 -9.06
N SER A 27 5.34 -7.05 -9.59
CA SER A 27 5.02 -6.93 -11.01
C SER A 27 4.18 -5.68 -11.19
N CYS A 28 4.71 -4.69 -11.91
CA CYS A 28 3.91 -3.55 -12.34
C CYS A 28 2.94 -4.04 -13.43
N ARG A 29 1.64 -3.78 -13.24
CA ARG A 29 0.63 -4.16 -14.23
C ARG A 29 0.76 -3.36 -15.54
N SER A 30 1.37 -2.18 -15.48
CA SER A 30 1.70 -1.31 -16.60
C SER A 30 2.84 -0.38 -16.20
N MET A 31 3.68 0.00 -17.16
CA MET A 31 4.60 1.13 -17.01
C MET A 31 3.86 2.38 -17.52
N GLU A 32 3.59 3.35 -16.64
CA GLU A 32 2.95 4.61 -17.01
C GLU A 32 3.98 5.71 -17.28
N ALA A 33 3.62 6.64 -18.16
CA ALA A 33 4.44 7.81 -18.45
C ALA A 33 4.29 8.85 -17.33
N GLY A 34 5.43 9.31 -16.79
CA GLY A 34 5.49 10.36 -15.77
C GLY A 34 5.48 9.84 -14.32
N VAL A 35 5.62 10.76 -13.37
CA VAL A 35 5.59 10.48 -11.94
C VAL A 35 4.23 10.91 -11.38
N GLY A 36 3.54 9.98 -10.71
CA GLY A 36 2.29 10.28 -10.03
C GLY A 36 2.49 11.11 -8.76
N ILE A 37 1.44 11.82 -8.35
CA ILE A 37 1.39 12.58 -7.09
C ILE A 37 0.27 12.05 -6.19
N PHE A 38 0.47 12.14 -4.88
CA PHE A 38 -0.60 11.91 -3.90
C PHE A 38 -1.44 13.17 -3.73
N GLY A 39 -2.73 12.97 -3.47
CA GLY A 39 -3.67 14.03 -3.14
C GLY A 39 -4.88 13.45 -2.41
N THR A 40 -5.56 14.32 -1.66
CA THR A 40 -6.74 13.95 -0.85
C THR A 40 -8.01 14.33 -1.60
N LYS A 41 -9.00 13.43 -1.64
CA LYS A 41 -10.32 13.75 -2.19
C LYS A 41 -11.02 14.78 -1.30
N ALA A 42 -11.00 16.04 -1.71
CA ALA A 42 -11.58 17.15 -0.96
C ALA A 42 -13.10 17.23 -1.12
N GLY A 43 -13.63 16.76 -2.26
CA GLY A 43 -15.06 16.73 -2.50
C GLY A 43 -15.41 16.59 -3.97
N MET A 44 -16.66 16.88 -4.28
CA MET A 44 -17.17 16.93 -5.65
C MET A 44 -17.98 18.20 -5.82
N THR A 45 -17.82 18.84 -6.97
CA THR A 45 -18.54 20.06 -7.35
C THR A 45 -18.92 19.98 -8.81
N SER A 46 -19.61 20.98 -9.33
CA SER A 46 -19.94 21.07 -10.75
C SER A 46 -19.38 22.35 -11.35
N ILE A 47 -18.80 22.26 -12.55
CA ILE A 47 -18.40 23.41 -13.35
C ILE A 47 -19.41 23.58 -14.47
N TYR A 48 -19.91 24.81 -14.63
CA TYR A 48 -20.74 25.16 -15.77
C TYR A 48 -19.89 25.71 -16.90
N LYS A 49 -20.01 25.12 -18.09
CA LYS A 49 -19.33 25.58 -19.30
C LYS A 49 -20.16 25.27 -20.54
N ASP A 50 -20.30 26.25 -21.43
CA ASP A 50 -21.00 26.11 -22.71
C ASP A 50 -22.43 25.55 -22.59
N GLY A 51 -23.16 25.97 -21.55
CA GLY A 51 -24.52 25.50 -21.26
C GLY A 51 -24.61 24.12 -20.60
N ASN A 52 -23.48 23.42 -20.41
CA ASN A 52 -23.42 22.11 -19.77
C ASN A 52 -22.93 22.19 -18.33
N MET A 53 -23.52 21.37 -17.45
CA MET A 53 -23.03 21.14 -16.08
C MET A 53 -22.14 19.89 -16.06
N LEU A 54 -20.86 20.06 -15.74
CA LEU A 54 -19.89 18.97 -15.67
C LEU A 54 -19.58 18.64 -14.20
N PRO A 55 -19.88 17.41 -13.71
CA PRO A 55 -19.50 17.00 -12.37
C PRO A 55 -17.99 16.73 -12.33
N VAL A 56 -17.32 17.30 -11.32
CA VAL A 56 -15.87 17.18 -11.13
C VAL A 56 -15.55 16.76 -9.70
N THR A 57 -14.45 16.04 -9.53
CA THR A 57 -13.87 15.75 -8.20
C THR A 57 -12.76 16.75 -7.93
N VAL A 58 -12.78 17.35 -6.74
CA VAL A 58 -11.71 18.23 -6.28
C VAL A 58 -10.69 17.37 -5.52
N VAL A 59 -9.45 17.38 -6.00
CA VAL A 59 -8.31 16.75 -5.33
C VAL A 59 -7.47 17.85 -4.71
N ALA A 60 -7.39 17.87 -3.37
CA ALA A 60 -6.52 18.78 -2.65
C ALA A 60 -5.11 18.21 -2.57
N LEU A 61 -4.12 19.08 -2.73
CA LEU A 61 -2.71 18.75 -2.55
C LEU A 61 -2.23 19.37 -1.23
N GLU A 62 -1.61 18.55 -0.42
CA GLU A 62 -0.94 18.98 0.80
C GLU A 62 0.58 18.97 0.58
N PRO A 63 1.36 19.76 1.33
CA PRO A 63 2.80 19.60 1.33
C PRO A 63 3.17 18.19 1.75
N GLY A 64 4.09 17.56 1.03
CA GLY A 64 4.49 16.18 1.33
C GLY A 64 4.75 15.32 0.10
N ASN A 65 4.55 15.80 -1.12
CA ASN A 65 4.89 15.03 -2.32
C ASN A 65 6.41 15.07 -2.58
N ILE A 66 7.19 14.45 -1.70
CA ILE A 66 8.65 14.47 -1.72
C ILE A 66 9.17 13.11 -2.21
N VAL A 67 10.25 13.13 -2.99
CA VAL A 67 10.92 11.89 -3.42
C VAL A 67 11.66 11.29 -2.22
N THR A 68 11.22 10.12 -1.79
CA THR A 68 11.79 9.41 -0.62
C THR A 68 12.79 8.35 -1.03
N GLN A 69 12.58 7.69 -2.18
CA GLN A 69 13.48 6.66 -2.68
C GLN A 69 13.50 6.61 -4.21
N LEU A 70 14.69 6.43 -4.77
CA LEU A 70 14.89 6.07 -6.17
C LEU A 70 15.24 4.59 -6.24
N LYS A 71 14.49 3.84 -7.04
CA LYS A 71 14.76 2.41 -7.31
C LYS A 71 15.30 2.24 -8.71
N SER A 72 16.26 1.35 -8.84
CA SER A 72 17.02 1.11 -10.06
C SER A 72 16.94 -0.36 -10.46
N GLU A 73 17.05 -0.63 -11.75
CA GLU A 73 17.11 -2.00 -12.28
C GLU A 73 18.20 -2.85 -11.64
N GLY A 74 19.38 -2.27 -11.35
CA GLY A 74 20.51 -3.01 -10.82
C GLY A 74 20.33 -3.53 -9.38
N ARG A 75 19.54 -2.84 -8.54
CA ARG A 75 19.34 -3.20 -7.12
C ARG A 75 18.00 -3.86 -6.88
N GLU A 76 16.92 -3.30 -7.42
CA GLU A 76 15.55 -3.73 -7.16
C GLU A 76 14.89 -4.47 -8.34
N GLY A 77 15.54 -4.49 -9.51
CA GLY A 77 15.03 -5.17 -10.71
C GLY A 77 14.01 -4.38 -11.54
N TYR A 78 13.80 -3.10 -11.21
CA TYR A 78 12.93 -2.19 -11.98
C TYR A 78 13.25 -0.71 -11.65
N ASN A 79 12.97 0.18 -12.60
CA ASN A 79 13.07 1.62 -12.37
C ASN A 79 11.75 2.16 -11.78
N SER A 80 11.83 2.87 -10.66
CA SER A 80 10.68 3.59 -10.11
C SER A 80 11.10 4.72 -9.17
N VAL A 81 10.19 5.68 -8.99
CA VAL A 81 10.32 6.77 -8.02
C VAL A 81 9.30 6.54 -6.92
N GLN A 82 9.76 6.50 -5.68
CA GLN A 82 8.88 6.48 -4.52
C GLN A 82 8.70 7.92 -4.04
N VAL A 83 7.45 8.35 -4.02
CA VAL A 83 7.02 9.60 -3.42
C VAL A 83 6.41 9.27 -2.05
N GLY A 84 6.49 10.17 -1.08
CA GLY A 84 5.86 10.01 0.22
C GLY A 84 5.96 11.27 1.05
#